data_AF-A0A399FWL3-F1
#
_entry.id   AF-A0A399FWL3-F1
#
_cell.length_a   1.000
_cell.length_b   1.000
_cell.length_c   1.000
_cell.angle_alpha   90.00
_cell.angle_beta   90.00
_cell.angle_gamma   90.00
#
_symmetry.space_group_name_H-M   'P 1'
#
loop_
_entity.id
_entity.type
_entity.pdbx_description
1 polymer ?
#
loop_
_entity_poly.entity_id
_entity_poly.type
_entity_poly.pdbx_seq_one_letter_code
_entity_poly.pdbx_strand_id
1 'polypeptide(L)' 'MRTTLNIEDRLIEKASKLTGVKEKTSLVRLGLEALIGWESSRRLAKLGATEKGLRAIRRRRPGGRFHGSR' A
#
# COMPACT_ATOMS: atom_id res chain seq x y z
N MET A 1 -16.12 -18.57 -7.05
CA MET A 1 -17.23 -18.72 -6.08
C MET A 1 -18.27 -17.65 -6.40
N ARG A 2 -19.56 -17.99 -6.41
CA ARG A 2 -20.65 -17.01 -6.53
C ARG A 2 -21.23 -16.74 -5.15
N THR A 3 -21.22 -15.49 -4.73
CA THR A 3 -21.67 -15.04 -3.41
C THR A 3 -22.47 -13.76 -3.57
N THR A 4 -23.52 -13.61 -2.77
CA THR A 4 -24.33 -12.39 -2.73
C THR A 4 -23.91 -11.57 -1.51
N LEU A 5 -23.56 -10.31 -1.74
CA LEU A 5 -23.11 -9.38 -0.69
C LEU A 5 -23.92 -8.08 -0.81
N ASN A 6 -24.42 -7.59 0.32
CA ASN A 6 -25.04 -6.28 0.40
C ASN A 6 -23.95 -5.24 0.69
N ILE A 7 -23.67 -4.37 -0.27
CA ILE A 7 -22.68 -3.31 -0.17
C ILE A 7 -23.37 -1.99 -0.54
N GLU A 8 -23.05 -0.92 0.16
CA GLU A 8 -23.59 0.41 -0.14
C GLU A 8 -23.15 0.89 -1.54
N ASP A 9 -24.11 1.22 -2.41
CA ASP A 9 -23.83 1.60 -3.79
C ASP A 9 -22.94 2.85 -3.90
N ARG A 10 -23.10 3.80 -2.98
CA ARG A 10 -22.26 5.01 -2.91
C ARG A 10 -20.78 4.67 -2.72
N LEU A 11 -20.47 3.62 -1.97
CA LEU A 11 -19.10 3.16 -1.74
C LEU A 11 -18.51 2.57 -3.02
N ILE A 12 -19.28 1.72 -3.71
CA ILE A 12 -18.88 1.11 -4.99
C ILE A 12 -18.68 2.19 -6.06
N GLU A 13 -19.58 3.17 -6.17
CA GLU A 13 -19.44 4.27 -7.11
C GLU A 13 -18.19 5.11 -6.84
N LYS A 14 -17.95 5.47 -5.58
CA LYS A 14 -16.77 6.25 -5.20
C LYS A 14 -15.49 5.50 -5.52
N ALA A 15 -15.43 4.23 -5.15
CA ALA A 15 -14.28 3.39 -5.42
C ALA A 15 -14.07 3.17 -6.93
N SER A 16 -15.14 2.98 -7.71
CA SER A 16 -15.06 2.88 -9.17
C SER A 16 -14.54 4.16 -9.82
N LYS A 17 -15.01 5.33 -9.37
CA LYS A 17 -14.53 6.64 -9.84
C LYS A 17 -13.05 6.88 -9.52
N LEU A 18 -12.60 6.46 -8.33
CA LEU A 18 -11.21 6.66 -7.90
C LEU A 18 -10.23 5.67 -8.53
N THR A 19 -10.64 4.42 -8.73
CA THR A 19 -9.77 3.34 -9.24
C THR A 19 -9.88 3.17 -10.77
N GLY A 20 -10.93 3.69 -11.40
CA GLY A 20 -11.25 3.47 -12.81
C GLY A 20 -11.84 2.08 -13.10
N VAL A 21 -12.00 1.22 -12.09
CA VAL A 21 -12.49 -0.15 -12.25
C VAL A 21 -14.02 -0.15 -12.32
N LYS A 22 -14.57 -0.61 -13.45
CA LYS A 22 -16.02 -0.63 -13.70
C LYS A 22 -16.71 -1.89 -13.19
N GLU A 23 -15.97 -3.00 -13.09
CA GLU A 23 -16.52 -4.28 -12.69
C GLU A 23 -16.56 -4.41 -11.15
N LYS A 24 -17.77 -4.58 -10.58
CA LYS A 24 -18.01 -4.61 -9.12
C LYS A 24 -17.20 -5.70 -8.41
N THR A 25 -17.13 -6.90 -9.00
CA THR A 25 -16.37 -8.05 -8.50
C THR A 25 -14.88 -7.77 -8.45
N SER A 26 -14.32 -7.20 -9.52
CA SER A 26 -12.91 -6.80 -9.57
C SER A 26 -12.58 -5.73 -8.52
N LEU A 27 -13.49 -4.77 -8.32
CA LEU A 27 -13.35 -3.75 -7.28
C LEU A 27 -13.30 -4.36 -5.87
N VAL A 28 -14.19 -5.31 -5.56
CA VAL A 28 -14.21 -6.01 -4.26
C VAL A 28 -12.94 -6.83 -4.06
N ARG A 29 -12.50 -7.55 -5.10
CA ARG A 29 -11.26 -8.32 -5.05
C ARG A 29 -10.04 -7.42 -4.76
N LEU A 30 -9.93 -6.30 -5.46
CA LEU A 30 -8.87 -5.32 -5.24
C LEU A 30 -8.92 -4.75 -3.82
N GLY A 31 -10.11 -4.49 -3.29
CA GLY A 31 -10.28 -4.05 -1.90
C GLY A 31 -9.73 -5.06 -0.89
N LEU A 32 -10.01 -6.35 -1.09
CA LEU A 32 -9.48 -7.42 -0.23
C LEU A 32 -7.95 -7.54 -0.35
N GLU A 33 -7.41 -7.52 -1.57
CA GLU A 33 -5.97 -7.57 -1.81
C GLU A 33 -5.26 -6.36 -1.17
N ALA A 34 -5.86 -5.16 -1.24
CA ALA A 34 -5.34 -3.96 -0.62
C ALA A 34 -5.32 -4.06 0.92
N LEU A 35 -6.38 -4.59 1.54
CA LEU A 35 -6.43 -4.79 3.00
C LEU A 35 -5.37 -5.79 3.47
N ILE A 36 -5.19 -6.89 2.74
CA ILE A 36 -4.14 -7.89 3.02
C ILE A 36 -2.75 -7.24 2.91
N GLY A 37 -2.51 -6.48 1.85
CA GLY A 37 -1.25 -5.77 1.63
C GLY A 37 -0.94 -4.76 2.73
N TRP A 38 -1.96 -4.01 3.18
CA TRP A 38 -1.84 -3.04 4.26
C TRP A 38 -1.47 -3.69 5.60
N GLU A 39 -2.18 -4.74 6.01
CA GLU A 39 -1.86 -5.47 7.24
C GLU A 39 -0.52 -6.20 7.16
N SER A 40 -0.18 -6.75 6.00
CA SER A 40 1.14 -7.37 5.79
C SER A 40 2.26 -6.36 5.96
N SER A 41 2.11 -5.16 5.38
CA SER A 41 3.07 -4.07 5.51
C SER A 41 3.21 -3.63 6.97
N ARG A 42 2.11 -3.52 7.70
CA ARG A 42 2.10 -3.18 9.13
C ARG A 42 2.80 -4.24 9.97
N ARG A 43 2.58 -5.53 9.69
CA ARG A 43 3.27 -6.64 10.36
C ARG A 43 4.77 -6.62 10.07
N LEU A 44 5.15 -6.43 8.80
CA LEU A 44 6.56 -6.32 8.40
C LEU A 44 7.27 -5.12 9.06
N ALA A 45 6.61 -3.96 9.12
CA ALA A 45 7.16 -2.79 9.80
C ALA A 45 7.41 -3.04 11.29
N LYS A 46 6.54 -3.79 11.98
CA LYS A 46 6.72 -4.19 13.38
C LYS A 46 7.92 -5.13 13.58
N LEU A 47 8.25 -5.95 12.58
CA LEU A 47 9.45 -6.78 12.62
C LEU A 47 10.73 -5.94 12.50
N GLY A 48 10.66 -4.66 12.13
CA GLY A 48 11.81 -3.75 12.27
C GLY A 48 13.09 -4.22 11.56
N ALA A 49 12.95 -4.84 10.39
CA ALA A 49 14.10 -5.36 9.62
C ALA A 49 14.90 -6.46 10.35
N THR A 50 14.29 -7.21 11.28
CA THR A 50 14.91 -8.33 12.02
C THR A 50 15.22 -9.57 11.17
N GLU A 51 15.06 -9.51 9.85
CA GLU A 51 15.31 -10.65 8.97
C GLU A 51 16.81 -11.01 8.96
N LYS A 52 17.09 -12.30 9.20
CA LYS A 52 18.45 -12.82 9.29
C LYS A 52 19.11 -12.75 7.92
N GLY A 53 20.00 -11.77 7.75
CA GLY A 53 20.72 -11.52 6.49
C GLY A 53 20.31 -10.22 5.78
N LEU A 54 19.39 -9.43 6.35
CA LEU A 54 19.02 -8.14 5.79
C LEU A 54 20.22 -7.17 5.82
N ARG A 55 20.70 -6.74 4.64
CA ARG A 55 21.73 -5.71 4.53
C ARG A 55 21.10 -4.32 4.56
N ALA A 56 21.61 -3.42 5.40
CA ALA A 56 21.14 -2.04 5.46
C ALA A 56 21.40 -1.33 4.11
N ILE A 57 20.34 -0.83 3.47
CA ILE A 57 20.46 -0.02 2.26
C ILE A 57 21.00 1.36 2.65
N ARG A 58 21.99 1.89 1.91
CA ARG A 58 22.53 3.22 2.15
C ARG A 58 21.43 4.28 1.97
N ARG A 59 21.10 5.01 3.04
CA ARG A 59 20.18 6.16 2.97
C ARG A 59 20.76 7.20 2.02
N ARG A 60 20.05 7.54 0.93
CA ARG A 60 20.42 8.68 0.08
C ARG A 60 20.32 9.96 0.91
N ARG A 61 21.47 10.57 1.22
CA ARG A 61 21.53 11.92 1.78
C ARG A 61 21.65 12.91 0.62
N PRO A 62 20.85 13.99 0.55
CA PRO A 62 21.12 15.07 -0.39
C PRO A 62 22.52 15.62 -0.07
N GLY A 63 23.36 15.73 -1.11
CA GLY A 63 24.75 16.15 -0.95
C GLY A 63 24.84 17.46 -0.18
N GLY A 64 25.50 17.45 0.98
CA GLY A 64 25.73 18.66 1.75
C GLY A 64 26.49 19.65 0.88
N ARG A 65 25.84 20.75 0.49
CA ARG A 65 26.53 21.90 -0.05
C ARG A 65 27.30 22.51 1.10
N PHE A 66 28.56 22.10 1.26
CA PHE A 66 29.51 22.86 2.08
C PHE A 66 29.76 24.18 1.35
N HIS A 67 29.02 25.23 1.69
CA HIS A 67 29.42 26.62 1.42
C HIS A 67 30.14 27.11 2.66
N GLY A 68 31.42 26.78 2.76
CA GLY A 68 32.33 27.41 3.69
C GLY A 68 33.08 28.50 2.96
N SER A 69 32.58 29.73 3.04
CA SER A 69 33.30 30.94 2.68
C SER A 69 34.42 31.19 3.69
N ARG A 70 35.66 31.10 3.22
CA ARG A 70 36.82 31.88 3.67
C ARG A 70 37.61 32.29 2.45
#